data_AF-A0A2V4D356-F1
#
_entry.id   AF-A0A2V4D356-F1
#
_cell.length_a   1.000
_cell.length_b   1.000
_cell.length_c   1.000
_cell.angle_alpha   90.00
_cell.angle_beta   90.00
_cell.angle_gamma   90.00
#
_symmetry.space_group_name_H-M   'P 1'
#
loop_
_entity.id
_entity.type
_entity.pdbx_description
1 polymer ?
#
loop_
_entity_poly.entity_id
_entity_poly.type
_entity_poly.pdbx_seq_one_letter_code
_entity_poly.pdbx_strand_id
1 'polypeptide(L)'
;MVGRTRAVSYHLDTPQFVRALFDSRSDEATLLELAACGHIDIYAEGKSWNAVLWLAMNVFQGSWTPAQLGAMKEDLPVNFR
;
A
#
# COMPACT_ATOMS: atom_id res chain seq x y z
N MET A 1 13.41 -14.94 -26.60
CA MET A 1 13.23 -13.64 -25.92
C MET A 1 11.75 -13.51 -25.61
N VAL A 2 11.32 -13.92 -24.42
CA VAL A 2 9.91 -13.75 -24.01
C VAL A 2 9.73 -12.28 -23.67
N GLY A 3 8.93 -11.58 -24.48
CA GLY A 3 8.59 -10.18 -24.21
C GLY A 3 8.00 -10.09 -22.81
N ARG A 4 8.61 -9.28 -21.94
CA ARG A 4 8.06 -8.94 -20.64
C ARG A 4 6.66 -8.38 -20.91
N THR A 5 5.63 -9.17 -20.63
CA THR A 5 4.26 -8.68 -20.55
C THR A 5 4.32 -7.50 -19.60
N ARG A 6 3.95 -6.32 -20.10
CA ARG A 6 3.93 -5.08 -19.32
C ARG A 6 3.07 -5.37 -18.09
N ALA A 7 3.69 -5.51 -16.92
CA ALA A 7 2.95 -5.77 -15.69
C ALA A 7 1.87 -4.70 -15.58
N VAL A 8 0.62 -5.11 -15.32
CA VAL A 8 -0.48 -4.17 -15.23
C VAL A 8 -0.21 -3.29 -14.02
N SER A 9 -0.06 -2.00 -14.25
CA SER A 9 0.26 -1.03 -13.21
C SER A 9 -1.01 -0.30 -12.78
N TYR A 10 -1.31 -0.33 -11.48
CA TYR A 10 -2.42 0.41 -10.89
C TYR A 10 -1.89 1.58 -10.06
N HIS A 11 -2.58 2.70 -10.15
CA HIS A 11 -2.32 3.85 -9.30
C HIS A 11 -3.44 3.96 -8.27
N LEU A 12 -3.09 3.94 -6.98
CA LEU A 12 -4.05 4.10 -5.90
C LEU A 12 -3.99 5.53 -5.37
N ASP A 13 -5.14 6.18 -5.33
CA ASP A 13 -5.27 7.45 -4.62
C ASP A 13 -5.22 7.22 -3.11
N THR A 14 -4.92 8.26 -2.33
CA THR A 14 -4.86 8.18 -0.85
C THR A 14 -6.02 7.43 -0.18
N PRO A 15 -7.32 7.72 -0.47
CA PRO A 15 -8.41 6.97 0.15
C PRO A 15 -8.45 5.50 -0.26
N GLN A 16 -8.08 5.18 -1.50
CA GLN A 16 -8.02 3.80 -2.00
C GLN A 16 -6.87 3.03 -1.35
N PHE A 17 -5.71 3.68 -1.18
CA PHE A 17 -4.56 3.10 -0.49
C PHE A 17 -4.86 2.82 0.99
N VAL A 18 -5.52 3.76 1.68
CA VAL A 18 -5.96 3.54 3.07
C VAL A 18 -6.94 2.36 3.15
N ARG A 19 -7.89 2.24 2.21
CA ARG A 19 -8.80 1.09 2.15
C ARG A 19 -8.06 -0.22 1.89
N ALA A 20 -7.11 -0.23 0.96
CA ALA A 20 -6.30 -1.42 0.66
C ALA A 20 -5.61 -1.99 1.90
N LEU A 21 -5.16 -1.12 2.82
CA LEU A 21 -4.46 -1.53 4.04
C LEU A 21 -5.38 -1.93 5.20
N PHE A 22 -6.53 -1.26 5.34
CA PHE A 22 -7.37 -1.39 6.53
C PHE A 22 -8.71 -2.09 6.28
N ASP A 23 -9.09 -2.35 5.03
CA ASP A 23 -10.29 -3.07 4.66
C ASP A 23 -9.95 -4.26 3.76
N SER A 24 -9.73 -5.42 4.38
CA SER A 24 -9.36 -6.67 3.71
C SER A 24 -10.45 -7.25 2.80
N ARG A 25 -11.67 -6.71 2.83
CA ARG A 25 -12.76 -7.13 1.94
C ARG A 25 -12.92 -6.22 0.72
N SER A 26 -12.08 -5.21 0.60
CA SER A 26 -12.11 -4.27 -0.51
C SER A 26 -11.40 -4.84 -1.74
N ASP A 27 -11.81 -4.37 -2.93
CA ASP A 27 -11.13 -4.71 -4.18
C ASP A 27 -9.69 -4.20 -4.15
N GLU A 28 -9.43 -3.07 -3.48
CA GLU A 28 -8.09 -2.51 -3.33
C GLU A 28 -7.16 -3.38 -2.49
N ALA A 29 -7.67 -4.07 -1.46
CA ALA A 29 -6.88 -5.04 -0.71
C ALA A 29 -6.51 -6.25 -1.58
N THR A 30 -7.43 -6.71 -2.43
CA THR A 30 -7.16 -7.79 -3.40
C THR A 30 -6.05 -7.38 -4.39
N LEU A 31 -6.06 -6.11 -4.85
CA LEU A 31 -4.97 -5.59 -5.67
C LEU A 31 -3.63 -5.64 -4.90
N LEU A 32 -3.61 -5.26 -3.62
CA LEU A 32 -2.40 -5.28 -2.81
C LEU A 32 -1.83 -6.69 -2.66
N GLU A 33 -2.68 -7.71 -2.50
CA GLU A 33 -2.27 -9.12 -2.47
C GLU A 33 -1.72 -9.61 -3.82
N LEU A 34 -2.35 -9.20 -4.93
CA LEU A 34 -1.86 -9.52 -6.27
C LEU A 34 -0.50 -8.87 -6.54
N ALA A 35 -0.27 -7.67 -6.01
CA ALA A 35 1.01 -6.98 -6.06
C ALA A 35 2.07 -7.69 -5.21
N ALA A 36 1.71 -8.16 -4.00
CA ALA A 36 2.58 -8.99 -3.18
C ALA A 36 2.98 -10.29 -3.88
N CYS A 37 2.07 -10.87 -4.68
CA CYS A 37 2.34 -12.05 -5.51
C CYS A 37 3.15 -11.73 -6.78
N GLY A 38 3.54 -10.48 -7.03
CA GLY A 38 4.30 -10.06 -8.21
C GLY A 38 3.53 -10.12 -9.53
N HIS A 39 2.20 -10.17 -9.49
CA HIS A 39 1.36 -10.23 -10.70
C HIS A 39 1.08 -8.85 -11.29
N ILE A 40 1.00 -7.82 -10.44
CA ILE A 40 0.73 -6.43 -10.80
C ILE A 40 1.68 -5.49 -10.06
N ASP A 41 1.85 -4.29 -10.57
CA ASP A 41 2.60 -3.22 -9.88
C ASP A 41 1.61 -2.20 -9.31
N ILE A 42 1.81 -1.78 -8.06
CA ILE A 42 1.02 -0.71 -7.45
C ILE A 42 1.88 0.52 -7.21
N TYR A 43 1.34 1.67 -7.58
CA TYR A 43 1.93 2.98 -7.35
C TYR A 43 1.00 3.79 -6.45
N ALA A 44 1.58 4.51 -5.51
CA ALA A 44 0.86 5.45 -4.67
C ALA A 44 1.73 6.71 -4.47
N GLU A 45 1.10 7.85 -4.23
CA GLU A 45 1.84 9.06 -3.93
C GLU A 45 2.45 9.00 -2.52
N GLY A 46 3.60 9.65 -2.31
CA GLY A 46 4.21 9.77 -0.98
C GLY A 46 3.26 10.37 0.09
N LYS A 47 2.32 11.23 -0.32
CA LYS A 47 1.28 11.80 0.57
C LYS A 47 0.32 10.74 1.12
N SER A 48 0.14 9.63 0.41
CA SER A 48 -0.76 8.55 0.83
C SER A 48 -0.22 7.83 2.06
N TRP A 49 1.11 7.68 2.17
CA TRP A 49 1.75 7.16 3.38
C TRP A 49 1.58 8.10 4.58
N ASN A 50 1.66 9.42 4.37
CA ASN A 50 1.44 10.39 5.43
C ASN A 50 0.02 10.31 6.02
N ALA A 51 -0.98 9.99 5.20
CA ALA A 51 -2.34 9.74 5.69
C ALA A 51 -2.41 8.51 6.60
N VAL A 52 -1.70 7.43 6.25
CA VAL A 52 -1.59 6.22 7.09
C VAL A 52 -0.89 6.52 8.41
N LEU A 53 0.21 7.28 8.38
CA LEU A 53 0.89 7.72 9.60
C LEU A 53 -0.03 8.57 10.48
N TRP A 54 -0.78 9.50 9.88
CA TRP A 54 -1.75 10.31 10.61
C TRP A 54 -2.84 9.44 11.26
N LEU A 55 -3.36 8.44 10.55
CA LEU A 55 -4.33 7.48 11.09
C LEU A 55 -3.74 6.65 12.22
N ALA A 56 -2.54 6.10 12.05
CA ALA A 56 -1.84 5.33 13.07
C ALA A 56 -1.65 6.14 14.37
N MET A 57 -1.27 7.40 14.24
CA MET A 57 -1.00 8.28 15.39
C MET A 57 -2.27 8.80 16.07
N ASN A 58 -3.35 9.05 15.33
CA ASN A 58 -4.58 9.66 15.88
C ASN A 58 -5.67 8.65 16.23
N VAL A 59 -5.83 7.58 15.45
CA VAL A 59 -6.91 6.59 15.60
C VAL A 59 -6.47 5.43 16.48
N PHE A 60 -5.27 4.91 16.25
CA PHE A 60 -4.78 3.69 16.91
C PHE A 60 -3.88 3.96 18.11
N GLN A 61 -3.97 5.15 18.72
CA GLN A 61 -3.06 5.70 19.74
C GLN A 61 -2.32 4.63 20.57
N GLY A 62 -1.03 4.42 20.26
CA GLY A 62 -0.14 3.50 20.99
C GLY A 62 -0.11 2.04 20.51
N SER A 63 -0.85 1.68 19.46
CA SER A 63 -0.85 0.31 18.91
C SER A 63 0.41 0.00 18.09
N TRP A 64 1.03 1.02 17.49
CA TRP A 64 2.23 0.87 16.67
C TRP A 64 3.32 1.85 17.05
N THR A 65 4.55 1.37 17.07
CA THR A 65 5.74 2.22 17.24
C THR A 65 6.15 2.83 15.88
N PRO A 66 6.84 3.98 15.87
CA PRO A 66 7.35 4.57 14.63
C PRO A 66 8.24 3.62 13.82
N ALA A 67 8.99 2.75 14.49
CA ALA A 67 9.83 1.74 13.84
C ALA A 67 8.99 0.66 13.13
N GLN A 68 7.89 0.22 13.74
CA GLN A 68 6.97 -0.74 13.10
C GLN A 68 6.28 -0.14 11.88
N LEU A 69 5.90 1.14 11.94
CA LEU A 69 5.34 1.84 10.78
C LEU A 69 6.38 1.97 9.66
N GLY A 70 7.64 2.27 9.99
CA GLY A 70 8.73 2.28 9.02
C GLY A 70 8.92 0.93 8.33
N ALA A 71 8.99 -0.15 9.12
CA ALA A 71 9.11 -1.51 8.59
C ALA A 71 7.91 -1.91 7.71
N MET A 72 6.69 -1.55 8.12
CA MET A 72 5.48 -1.78 7.32
C MET A 72 5.56 -1.06 5.97
N LYS A 73 6.09 0.17 5.92
CA LYS A 73 6.27 0.90 4.65
C LYS A 73 7.23 0.17 3.70
N GLU A 74 8.30 -0.41 4.23
CA GLU A 74 9.33 -1.10 3.45
C GLU A 74 8.85 -2.47 2.95
N ASP A 75 7.98 -3.14 3.70
CA ASP A 75 7.41 -4.45 3.35
C ASP A 75 6.25 -4.36 2.34
N LEU A 76 5.67 -3.17 2.16
CA LEU A 76 4.55 -3.00 1.25
C LEU A 76 4.97 -3.15 -0.22
N PRO A 77 4.20 -3.91 -1.03
CA PRO A 77 4.44 -4.07 -2.47
C PRO A 77 3.97 -2.84 -3.26
N VAL A 78 4.27 -1.63 -2.76
CA VAL A 78 3.79 -0.36 -3.29
C VAL A 78 4.98 0.55 -3.58
N ASN A 79 5.06 1.03 -4.81
CA ASN A 79 6.08 1.98 -5.23
C ASN A 79 5.60 3.41 -4.93
N PHE A 80 6.11 3.98 -3.85
CA PHE A 80 5.84 5.38 -3.52
C PHE A 80 6.69 6.30 -4.41
N ARG A 81 6.04 7.04 -5.32
CA ARG A 81 6.68 8.02 -6.21
C ARG A 81 6.06 9.41 -6.09
#